data_AF-A0A2N5V5V1-F1
#
_entry.id   AF-A0A2N5V5V1-F1
#
_cell.length_a   1.000
_cell.length_b   1.000
_cell.length_c   1.000
_cell.angle_alpha   90.00
_cell.angle_beta   90.00
_cell.angle_gamma   90.00
#
_symmetry.space_group_name_H-M   'P 1'
#
loop_
_entity.id
_entity.type
_entity.pdbx_description
1 polymer ?
#
loop_
_entity_poly.entity_id
_entity_poly.type
_entity_poly.pdbx_seq_one_letter_code
_entity_poly.pdbx_strand_id
1 'polypeptide(L)'
;MRSLQRLEALHRSELPLLSSSRALQEHLDSLQETNHDDIVTNEDWDTFDNGEWETFEETLAQPVTSLSQRIHDFNSLCQRERLIKNWNNNISQLHGVYMLLKIKTGNWTFDNAFDSMEDEFCKCTHFTYRTIDVFDLMWQKRIRQRFCKCIPDVVRLLTLGYIASSPVRPRTAFLVRLLKFHNLAWQWCNVSALPFTELISQWVEELSGKLRSTDKVMSSHHIFNIFTF
;
A
#
# COMPACT_ATOMS: atom_id res chain seq x y z
N MET A 1 28.77 18.42 -4.04
CA MET A 1 30.03 17.74 -3.64
C MET A 1 29.83 16.67 -2.57
N ARG A 2 29.07 16.90 -1.48
CA ARG A 2 28.84 15.89 -0.42
C ARG A 2 28.07 14.63 -0.88
N SER A 3 27.20 14.75 -1.90
CA SER A 3 26.43 13.63 -2.46
C SER A 3 27.27 12.66 -3.30
N LEU A 4 28.23 13.19 -4.08
CA LEU A 4 29.17 12.40 -4.88
C LEU A 4 30.13 11.60 -3.99
N GLN A 5 30.67 12.23 -2.95
CA GLN A 5 31.53 11.55 -1.97
C GLN A 5 30.79 10.41 -1.24
N ARG A 6 29.47 10.55 -1.02
CA ARG A 6 28.65 9.52 -0.39
C ARG A 6 28.36 8.34 -1.33
N LEU A 7 28.19 8.60 -2.63
CA LEU A 7 28.05 7.55 -3.66
C LEU A 7 29.36 6.79 -3.88
N GLU A 8 30.50 7.49 -3.88
CA GLU A 8 31.82 6.89 -3.99
C GLU A 8 32.20 6.03 -2.77
N ALA A 9 31.73 6.39 -1.57
CA ALA A 9 31.92 5.61 -0.35
C ALA A 9 31.05 4.34 -0.31
N LEU A 10 29.83 4.38 -0.87
CA LEU A 10 28.95 3.22 -1.00
C LEU A 10 29.50 2.20 -2.02
N HIS A 11 30.08 2.68 -3.13
CA HIS A 11 30.70 1.81 -4.14
C HIS A 11 32.00 1.13 -3.63
N ARG A 12 32.61 1.69 -2.58
CA ARG A 12 33.81 1.14 -1.92
C ARG A 12 33.51 0.26 -0.71
N SER A 13 32.23 0.00 -0.39
CA SER A 13 31.80 -0.82 0.75
C SER A 13 32.28 -0.28 2.13
N GLU A 14 32.59 1.01 2.23
CA GLU A 14 33.13 1.64 3.45
C GLU A 14 32.03 2.08 4.44
N LEU A 15 30.74 1.99 4.05
CA LEU A 15 29.59 2.30 4.89
C LEU A 15 28.65 1.08 4.95
N PRO A 16 28.27 0.58 6.14
CA PRO A 16 27.28 -0.48 6.24
C PRO A 16 25.93 0.05 5.73
N LEU A 17 25.35 -0.65 4.76
CA LEU A 17 23.96 -0.44 4.34
C LEU A 17 23.07 -0.60 5.58
N LEU A 18 22.18 0.36 5.85
CA LEU A 18 21.12 0.13 6.83
C LEU A 18 20.26 -1.02 6.29
N SER A 19 20.51 -2.23 6.80
CA SER A 19 19.69 -3.38 6.49
C SER A 19 18.26 -3.10 6.95
N SER A 20 17.30 -3.33 6.06
CA SER A 20 15.87 -3.32 6.36
C SER A 20 15.54 -4.17 7.60
N SER A 21 16.37 -5.18 7.89
CA SER A 21 16.29 -6.00 9.09
C SER A 21 16.44 -5.23 10.40
N ARG A 22 17.19 -4.13 10.45
CA ARG A 22 17.41 -3.37 11.70
C ARG A 22 16.24 -2.46 12.01
N ALA A 23 15.70 -1.78 11.00
CA ALA A 23 14.48 -0.97 11.13
C ALA A 23 13.26 -1.83 11.51
N LEU A 24 13.19 -3.06 10.98
CA LEU A 24 12.13 -4.02 11.30
C LEU A 24 12.27 -4.57 12.73
N GLN A 25 13.50 -4.76 13.23
CA GLN A 25 13.76 -5.19 14.61
C GLN A 25 13.38 -4.09 15.62
N GLU A 26 13.79 -2.84 15.36
CA GLU A 26 13.45 -1.69 16.20
C GLU A 26 11.92 -1.48 16.30
N HIS A 27 11.18 -1.80 15.22
CA HIS A 27 9.72 -1.77 15.21
C HIS A 27 9.08 -2.94 15.99
N LEU A 28 9.60 -4.16 15.83
CA LEU A 28 9.10 -5.34 16.56
C LEU A 28 9.29 -5.20 18.08
N ASP A 29 10.40 -4.59 18.51
CA ASP A 29 10.68 -4.36 19.93
C ASP A 29 9.68 -3.34 20.55
N SER A 30 9.12 -2.43 19.74
CA SER A 30 8.10 -1.46 20.21
C SER A 30 6.69 -2.05 20.40
N LEU A 31 6.41 -3.23 19.84
CA LEU A 31 5.08 -3.85 19.86
C LEU A 31 4.87 -4.83 21.01
N GLN A 32 5.90 -5.13 21.81
CA GLN A 32 5.81 -6.10 22.92
C GLN A 32 5.13 -5.56 24.19
N GLU A 33 4.82 -4.26 24.28
CA GLU A 33 4.41 -3.64 25.56
C GLU A 33 2.90 -3.48 25.82
N THR A 34 1.98 -3.87 24.93
CA THR A 34 0.53 -3.69 25.23
C THR A 34 -0.35 -4.87 24.80
N ASN A 35 -0.90 -5.59 25.79
CA ASN A 35 -1.99 -6.55 25.66
C ASN A 35 -3.29 -5.89 26.17
N HIS A 36 -4.42 -5.98 25.44
CA HIS A 36 -5.67 -6.69 25.81
C HIS A 36 -6.90 -6.32 24.93
N ASP A 37 -7.51 -7.38 24.38
CA ASP A 37 -8.92 -7.74 24.06
C ASP A 37 -10.00 -6.73 23.59
N ASP A 38 -10.38 -6.94 22.31
CA ASP A 38 -11.70 -7.15 21.67
C ASP A 38 -12.98 -6.37 22.05
N ILE A 39 -13.65 -5.82 21.03
CA ILE A 39 -15.01 -6.20 20.54
C ILE A 39 -15.26 -5.55 19.15
N VAL A 40 -15.88 -6.32 18.25
CA VAL A 40 -16.09 -6.02 16.81
C VAL A 40 -17.44 -5.37 16.55
N THR A 41 -17.45 -4.25 15.83
CA THR A 41 -18.58 -3.85 14.95
C THR A 41 -18.03 -3.39 13.60
N ASN A 42 -18.60 -3.96 12.53
CA ASN A 42 -18.30 -3.68 11.13
C ASN A 42 -18.95 -2.36 10.72
N GLU A 43 -18.16 -1.32 10.50
CA GLU A 43 -18.59 -0.10 9.80
C GLU A 43 -17.64 0.19 8.62
N ASP A 44 -18.26 0.68 7.55
CA ASP A 44 -17.77 0.80 6.17
C ASP A 44 -16.72 1.91 6.03
N TRP A 45 -15.59 1.59 5.37
CA TRP A 45 -14.32 2.31 5.49
C TRP A 45 -14.06 3.41 4.45
N ASP A 46 -15.09 4.09 3.95
CA ASP A 46 -14.95 4.96 2.77
C ASP A 46 -14.91 6.47 3.03
N THR A 47 -14.96 6.94 4.27
CA THR A 47 -15.02 8.39 4.52
C THR A 47 -13.78 8.85 5.29
N PHE A 48 -12.69 9.12 4.58
CA PHE A 48 -11.55 9.86 5.14
C PHE A 48 -11.72 11.36 4.89
N ASP A 49 -11.30 12.14 5.87
CA ASP A 49 -11.52 13.58 6.00
C ASP A 49 -10.97 14.38 4.80
N ASN A 50 -11.74 15.39 4.40
CA ASN A 50 -11.55 16.19 3.18
C ASN A 50 -10.58 17.38 3.41
N GLY A 51 -9.68 17.24 4.37
CA GLY A 51 -8.79 18.31 4.85
C GLY A 51 -7.66 18.61 3.86
N GLU A 52 -7.54 19.89 3.49
CA GLU A 52 -6.40 20.46 2.77
C GLU A 52 -5.14 20.32 3.65
N TRP A 53 -4.11 19.63 3.12
CA TRP A 53 -2.89 19.34 3.88
C TRP A 53 -2.03 20.61 4.03
N GLU A 54 -1.86 21.09 5.26
CA GLU A 54 -1.00 22.22 5.56
C GLU A 54 0.49 21.86 5.48
N THR A 55 1.29 22.80 4.95
CA THR A 55 2.75 22.73 4.96
C THR A 55 3.24 22.78 6.40
N PHE A 56 4.24 21.96 6.75
CA PHE A 56 4.78 21.83 8.11
C PHE A 56 5.50 23.11 8.56
N GLU A 57 4.75 24.16 8.88
CA GLU A 57 5.17 25.16 9.84
C GLU A 57 4.97 24.56 11.22
N GLU A 58 5.99 24.66 12.08
CA GLU A 58 6.00 24.18 13.47
C GLU A 58 5.02 25.03 14.31
N THR A 59 3.73 24.85 14.02
CA THR A 59 2.64 25.42 14.78
C THR A 59 2.52 24.57 16.02
N LEU A 60 2.82 25.16 17.19
CA LEU A 60 2.56 24.53 18.48
C LEU A 60 1.14 23.95 18.45
N ALA A 61 1.05 22.61 18.54
CA ALA A 61 -0.22 21.89 18.47
C ALA A 61 -1.21 22.57 19.42
N GLN A 62 -2.28 23.13 18.86
CA GLN A 62 -3.29 23.79 19.68
C GLN A 62 -3.80 22.79 20.73
N PRO A 63 -4.04 23.20 21.98
CA PRO A 63 -4.57 22.31 22.99
C PRO A 63 -5.87 21.70 22.46
N VAL A 64 -6.04 20.37 22.58
CA VAL A 64 -7.27 19.67 22.19
C VAL A 64 -8.43 20.22 23.03
N THR A 65 -9.17 21.19 22.46
CA THR A 65 -10.10 22.05 23.20
C THR A 65 -11.52 21.51 23.28
N SER A 66 -11.90 20.53 22.43
CA SER A 66 -13.27 20.02 22.36
C SER A 66 -13.37 18.50 22.58
N LEU A 67 -14.50 18.06 23.14
CA LEU A 67 -14.85 16.64 23.28
C LEU A 67 -14.89 15.93 21.91
N SER A 68 -15.37 16.62 20.87
CA SER A 68 -15.43 16.09 19.51
C SER A 68 -14.05 15.74 18.95
N GLN A 69 -13.04 16.59 19.20
CA GLN A 69 -11.67 16.30 18.77
C GLN A 69 -11.12 15.04 19.46
N ARG A 70 -11.36 14.89 20.77
CA ARG A 70 -10.93 13.67 21.49
C ARG A 70 -11.60 12.40 20.98
N ILE A 71 -12.90 12.47 20.65
CA ILE A 71 -13.64 11.33 20.08
C ILE A 71 -13.07 10.99 18.70
N HIS A 72 -12.81 12.00 17.87
CA HIS A 72 -12.20 11.81 16.56
C HIS A 72 -10.81 11.15 16.66
N ASP A 73 -9.96 11.65 17.55
CA ASP A 73 -8.60 11.13 17.75
C ASP A 73 -8.64 9.68 18.25
N PHE A 74 -9.53 9.37 19.22
CA PHE A 74 -9.72 8.01 19.72
C PHE A 74 -10.20 7.05 18.62
N ASN A 75 -11.21 7.44 17.84
CA ASN A 75 -11.71 6.62 16.73
C ASN A 75 -10.62 6.38 15.67
N SER A 76 -9.81 7.40 15.39
CA SER A 76 -8.69 7.31 14.45
C SER A 76 -7.62 6.32 14.93
N LEU A 77 -7.32 6.32 16.23
CA LEU A 77 -6.39 5.36 16.85
C LEU A 77 -6.94 3.93 16.77
N CYS A 78 -8.16 3.70 17.23
CA CYS A 78 -8.80 2.39 17.15
C CYS A 78 -8.86 1.88 15.71
N GLN A 79 -9.08 2.78 14.76
CA GLN A 79 -9.10 2.41 13.36
C GLN A 79 -7.71 1.99 12.85
N ARG A 80 -6.68 2.76 13.17
CA ARG A 80 -5.30 2.42 12.80
C ARG A 80 -4.89 1.06 13.37
N GLU A 81 -5.25 0.77 14.62
CA GLU A 81 -5.00 -0.52 15.25
C GLU A 81 -5.69 -1.69 14.53
N ARG A 82 -6.97 -1.51 14.16
CA ARG A 82 -7.71 -2.51 13.36
C ARG A 82 -7.05 -2.76 12.01
N LEU A 83 -6.59 -1.70 11.32
CA LEU A 83 -5.87 -1.83 10.05
C LEU A 83 -4.56 -2.60 10.22
N ILE A 84 -3.76 -2.26 11.22
CA ILE A 84 -2.50 -2.95 11.53
C ILE A 84 -2.78 -4.44 11.83
N LYS A 85 -3.78 -4.75 12.67
CA LYS A 85 -4.19 -6.13 12.97
C LYS A 85 -4.58 -6.89 11.70
N ASN A 86 -5.37 -6.27 10.82
CA ASN A 86 -5.78 -6.87 9.56
C ASN A 86 -4.58 -7.12 8.61
N TRP A 87 -3.62 -6.20 8.54
CA TRP A 87 -2.39 -6.41 7.76
C TRP A 87 -1.52 -7.51 8.35
N ASN A 88 -1.33 -7.54 9.67
CA ASN A 88 -0.55 -8.57 10.36
C ASN A 88 -1.12 -9.98 10.12
N ASN A 89 -2.43 -10.13 10.01
CA ASN A 89 -3.07 -11.41 9.67
C ASN A 89 -2.73 -11.90 8.24
N ASN A 90 -2.38 -10.98 7.33
CA ASN A 90 -2.10 -11.28 5.93
C ASN A 90 -0.60 -11.32 5.59
N ILE A 91 0.25 -10.67 6.38
CA ILE A 91 1.65 -10.38 6.01
C ILE A 91 2.49 -11.64 5.77
N SER A 92 2.27 -12.68 6.58
CA SER A 92 3.02 -13.94 6.47
C SER A 92 2.73 -14.67 5.15
N GLN A 93 1.45 -14.75 4.79
CA GLN A 93 1.02 -15.35 3.52
C GLN A 93 1.45 -14.48 2.33
N LEU A 94 1.25 -13.17 2.42
CA LEU A 94 1.68 -12.23 1.38
C LEU A 94 3.18 -12.34 1.11
N HIS A 95 4.01 -12.38 2.16
CA HIS A 95 5.44 -12.50 2.02
C HIS A 95 5.85 -13.82 1.34
N GLY A 96 5.29 -14.95 1.77
CA GLY A 96 5.56 -16.24 1.14
C GLY A 96 5.19 -16.28 -0.35
N VAL A 97 3.99 -15.79 -0.67
CA VAL A 97 3.50 -15.70 -2.06
C VAL A 97 4.35 -14.73 -2.88
N TYR A 98 4.70 -13.57 -2.32
CA TYR A 98 5.55 -12.58 -2.98
C TYR A 98 6.91 -13.17 -3.34
N MET A 99 7.56 -13.86 -2.41
CA MET A 99 8.88 -14.46 -2.64
C MET A 99 8.84 -15.53 -3.74
N LEU A 100 7.80 -16.37 -3.74
CA LEU A 100 7.60 -17.37 -4.79
C LEU A 100 7.40 -16.71 -6.17
N LEU A 101 6.51 -15.74 -6.26
CA LEU A 101 6.23 -15.02 -7.51
C LEU A 101 7.44 -14.23 -7.99
N LYS A 102 8.21 -13.64 -7.08
CA LYS A 102 9.45 -12.94 -7.40
C LYS A 102 10.45 -13.87 -8.10
N ILE A 103 10.55 -15.14 -7.70
CA ILE A 103 11.42 -16.10 -8.39
C ILE A 103 10.84 -16.44 -9.77
N LYS A 104 9.55 -16.78 -9.84
CA LYS A 104 8.90 -17.24 -11.08
C LYS A 104 8.82 -16.20 -12.20
N THR A 105 8.64 -14.94 -11.83
CA THR A 105 8.45 -13.83 -12.78
C THR A 105 9.74 -13.06 -13.05
N GLY A 106 10.87 -13.51 -12.51
CA GLY A 106 12.11 -12.74 -12.52
C GLY A 106 11.91 -11.36 -11.89
N ASN A 107 11.27 -11.30 -10.73
CA ASN A 107 10.91 -10.07 -10.05
C ASN A 107 10.01 -9.17 -10.94
N TRP A 108 9.02 -9.76 -11.60
CA TRP A 108 8.12 -9.08 -12.55
C TRP A 108 8.82 -8.37 -13.72
N THR A 109 9.98 -8.90 -14.16
CA THR A 109 10.74 -8.37 -15.31
C THR A 109 10.66 -9.25 -16.56
N PHE A 110 10.30 -10.52 -16.42
CA PHE A 110 10.09 -11.42 -17.56
C PHE A 110 8.73 -11.18 -18.22
N ASP A 111 8.54 -11.72 -19.43
CA ASP A 111 7.30 -11.56 -20.22
C ASP A 111 6.06 -12.11 -19.48
N ASN A 112 6.26 -13.11 -18.62
CA ASN A 112 5.22 -13.72 -17.79
C ASN A 112 4.82 -12.88 -16.56
N ALA A 113 5.31 -11.64 -16.41
CA ALA A 113 5.03 -10.79 -15.25
C ALA A 113 3.54 -10.49 -15.05
N PHE A 114 2.72 -10.65 -16.09
CA PHE A 114 1.28 -10.39 -16.08
C PHE A 114 0.43 -11.65 -16.20
N ASP A 115 1.07 -12.83 -16.24
CA ASP A 115 0.35 -14.08 -16.31
C ASP A 115 -0.37 -14.34 -14.99
N SER A 116 -1.59 -14.88 -15.08
CA SER A 116 -2.35 -15.26 -13.90
C SER A 116 -1.74 -16.50 -13.27
N MET A 117 -1.31 -16.37 -12.02
CA MET A 117 -0.80 -17.49 -11.22
C MET A 117 -1.84 -18.01 -10.24
N GLU A 118 -3.09 -17.54 -10.30
CA GLU A 118 -4.16 -17.83 -9.33
C GLU A 118 -4.37 -19.34 -9.11
N ASP A 119 -4.35 -20.13 -10.19
CA ASP A 119 -4.69 -21.56 -10.16
C ASP A 119 -3.61 -22.42 -9.46
N GLU A 120 -2.42 -21.85 -9.24
CA GLU A 120 -1.39 -22.47 -8.42
C GLU A 120 -1.69 -22.38 -6.92
N PHE A 121 -2.42 -21.34 -6.49
CA PHE A 121 -2.68 -21.07 -5.08
C PHE A 121 -4.07 -21.51 -4.64
N CYS A 122 -5.07 -21.54 -5.54
CA CYS A 122 -6.42 -21.96 -5.19
C CYS A 122 -7.19 -22.56 -6.36
N LYS A 123 -7.68 -23.80 -6.18
CA LYS A 123 -8.47 -24.55 -7.18
C LYS A 123 -9.97 -24.66 -6.83
N CYS A 124 -10.45 -23.83 -5.91
CA CYS A 124 -11.88 -23.85 -5.55
C CYS A 124 -12.76 -23.43 -6.75
N THR A 125 -14.05 -23.73 -6.71
CA THR A 125 -15.01 -23.39 -7.78
C THR A 125 -16.02 -22.32 -7.34
N HIS A 126 -16.09 -22.02 -6.04
CA HIS A 126 -17.01 -21.05 -5.48
C HIS A 126 -16.36 -19.67 -5.38
N PHE A 127 -16.87 -18.73 -6.18
CA PHE A 127 -16.34 -17.37 -6.26
C PHE A 127 -17.41 -16.31 -6.10
N THR A 128 -16.98 -15.15 -5.61
CA THR A 128 -17.71 -13.88 -5.74
C THR A 128 -16.93 -12.97 -6.67
N TYR A 129 -17.64 -12.28 -7.57
CA TYR A 129 -17.03 -11.30 -8.44
C TYR A 129 -17.13 -9.91 -7.83
N ARG A 130 -16.03 -9.17 -7.87
CA ARG A 130 -15.99 -7.77 -7.48
C ARG A 130 -15.20 -6.97 -8.50
N THR A 131 -15.59 -5.71 -8.59
CA THR A 131 -14.96 -4.75 -9.49
C THR A 131 -13.86 -4.02 -8.72
N ILE A 132 -12.68 -3.91 -9.32
CA ILE A 132 -11.48 -3.32 -8.70
C ILE A 132 -10.84 -2.37 -9.69
N ASP A 133 -10.40 -1.22 -9.20
CA ASP A 133 -9.60 -0.29 -9.98
C ASP A 133 -8.12 -0.64 -9.83
N VAL A 134 -7.47 -0.91 -10.95
CA VAL A 134 -6.06 -1.29 -11.00
C VAL A 134 -5.23 -0.25 -11.72
N PHE A 135 -4.05 0.04 -11.17
CA PHE A 135 -3.16 1.09 -11.64
C PHE A 135 -1.79 0.54 -12.04
N ASP A 136 -1.36 0.86 -13.26
CA ASP A 136 -0.04 0.63 -13.83
C ASP A 136 0.64 1.97 -14.18
N LEU A 137 1.92 1.93 -14.50
CA LEU A 137 2.68 3.05 -15.06
C LEU A 137 2.10 3.58 -16.38
N MET A 138 1.43 2.71 -17.16
CA MET A 138 1.00 3.03 -18.52
C MET A 138 -0.51 3.15 -18.68
N TRP A 139 -1.29 2.65 -17.72
CA TRP A 139 -2.74 2.61 -17.82
C TRP A 139 -3.39 2.45 -16.45
N GLN A 140 -4.64 2.91 -16.35
CA GLN A 140 -5.56 2.52 -15.29
C GLN A 140 -6.75 1.82 -15.92
N LYS A 141 -7.27 0.77 -15.26
CA LYS A 141 -8.47 0.09 -15.74
C LYS A 141 -9.27 -0.49 -14.59
N ARG A 142 -10.57 -0.66 -14.84
CA ARG A 142 -11.49 -1.32 -13.93
C ARG A 142 -11.64 -2.79 -14.35
N ILE A 143 -11.21 -3.72 -13.51
CA ILE A 143 -11.29 -5.16 -13.77
C ILE A 143 -12.39 -5.83 -12.93
N ARG A 144 -13.00 -6.87 -13.49
CA ARG A 144 -13.92 -7.75 -12.75
C ARG A 144 -13.16 -8.97 -12.27
N GLN A 145 -12.78 -8.98 -11.01
CA GLN A 145 -11.94 -9.99 -10.40
C GLN A 145 -12.77 -10.99 -9.59
N ARG A 146 -12.40 -12.28 -9.66
CA ARG A 146 -12.97 -13.35 -8.84
C ARG A 146 -12.27 -13.41 -7.48
N PHE A 147 -13.02 -13.69 -6.42
CA PHE A 147 -12.53 -13.90 -5.07
C PHE A 147 -13.16 -15.14 -4.45
N CYS A 148 -12.48 -15.78 -3.52
CA CYS A 148 -13.01 -16.94 -2.80
C CYS A 148 -12.71 -16.81 -1.31
N LYS A 149 -13.32 -17.68 -0.50
CA LYS A 149 -13.07 -17.72 0.95
C LYS A 149 -11.81 -18.50 1.34
N CYS A 150 -11.15 -19.17 0.39
CA CYS A 150 -10.01 -20.05 0.68
C CYS A 150 -8.70 -19.28 0.92
N ILE A 151 -8.52 -18.16 0.24
CA ILE A 151 -7.34 -17.30 0.36
C ILE A 151 -7.78 -15.85 0.56
N PRO A 152 -7.03 -15.03 1.33
CA PRO A 152 -7.35 -13.62 1.49
C PRO A 152 -7.34 -12.86 0.15
N ASP A 153 -8.19 -11.84 0.04
CA ASP A 153 -8.33 -11.03 -1.16
C ASP A 153 -7.01 -10.42 -1.62
N VAL A 154 -6.22 -9.91 -0.67
CA VAL A 154 -4.92 -9.30 -0.94
C VAL A 154 -3.90 -10.29 -1.48
N VAL A 155 -3.92 -11.53 -0.98
CA VAL A 155 -3.06 -12.61 -1.46
C VAL A 155 -3.46 -12.97 -2.89
N ARG A 156 -4.77 -13.08 -3.15
CA ARG A 156 -5.27 -13.37 -4.48
C ARG A 156 -4.86 -12.31 -5.51
N LEU A 157 -4.96 -11.03 -5.15
CA LEU A 157 -4.51 -9.95 -6.03
C LEU A 157 -3.01 -10.01 -6.32
N LEU A 158 -2.21 -10.41 -5.34
CA LEU A 158 -0.77 -10.60 -5.53
C LEU A 158 -0.46 -11.71 -6.54
N THR A 159 -1.27 -12.78 -6.61
CA THR A 159 -1.10 -13.83 -7.64
C THR A 159 -1.32 -13.34 -9.07
N LEU A 160 -1.89 -12.15 -9.24
CA LEU A 160 -2.06 -11.45 -10.51
C LEU A 160 -1.03 -10.32 -10.71
N GLY A 161 -0.08 -10.17 -9.79
CA GLY A 161 0.92 -9.12 -9.81
C GLY A 161 0.46 -7.77 -9.24
N TYR A 162 -0.63 -7.74 -8.47
CA TYR A 162 -1.13 -6.52 -7.82
C TYR A 162 -0.96 -6.54 -6.30
N ILE A 163 -0.61 -5.40 -5.71
CA ILE A 163 -0.70 -5.16 -4.28
C ILE A 163 -1.97 -4.37 -4.00
N ALA A 164 -2.80 -4.90 -3.11
CA ALA A 164 -4.02 -4.28 -2.66
C ALA A 164 -3.75 -3.07 -1.76
N SER A 165 -4.62 -2.05 -1.83
CA SER A 165 -4.57 -0.88 -0.93
C SER A 165 -5.19 -1.11 0.45
N SER A 166 -5.98 -2.18 0.61
CA SER A 166 -6.70 -2.50 1.83
C SER A 166 -6.62 -4.00 2.14
N PRO A 167 -6.43 -4.40 3.42
CA PRO A 167 -6.16 -5.79 3.81
C PRO A 167 -7.38 -6.71 3.78
N VAL A 168 -8.59 -6.17 3.83
CA VAL A 168 -9.83 -6.98 3.99
C VAL A 168 -10.64 -7.03 2.70
N ARG A 169 -10.94 -5.87 2.12
CA ARG A 169 -11.82 -5.74 0.96
C ARG A 169 -11.29 -4.67 0.01
N PRO A 170 -10.25 -4.99 -0.77
CA PRO A 170 -9.62 -4.01 -1.64
C PRO A 170 -10.53 -3.58 -2.78
N ARG A 171 -10.65 -2.27 -2.95
CA ARG A 171 -11.31 -1.61 -4.10
C ARG A 171 -10.31 -1.12 -5.12
N THR A 172 -9.08 -0.86 -4.68
CA THR A 172 -7.97 -0.44 -5.53
C THR A 172 -6.78 -1.37 -5.34
N ALA A 173 -6.00 -1.58 -6.40
CA ALA A 173 -4.77 -2.33 -6.35
C ALA A 173 -3.75 -1.81 -7.37
N PHE A 174 -2.47 -1.99 -7.08
CA PHE A 174 -1.36 -1.39 -7.83
C PHE A 174 -0.43 -2.47 -8.31
N LEU A 175 0.07 -2.36 -9.54
CA LEU A 175 1.03 -3.35 -10.01
C LEU A 175 2.29 -3.33 -9.14
N VAL A 176 2.83 -4.51 -8.85
CA VAL A 176 4.12 -4.64 -8.15
C VAL A 176 5.22 -3.84 -8.87
N ARG A 177 5.20 -3.79 -10.20
CA ARG A 177 6.16 -3.00 -11.00
C ARG A 177 6.04 -1.50 -10.74
N LEU A 178 4.83 -0.97 -10.60
CA LEU A 178 4.59 0.44 -10.27
C LEU A 178 5.18 0.78 -8.89
N LEU A 179 4.98 -0.10 -7.91
CA LEU A 179 5.55 0.10 -6.56
C LEU A 179 7.08 0.00 -6.56
N LYS A 180 7.65 -0.90 -7.35
CA LYS A 180 9.10 -0.98 -7.53
C LYS A 180 9.67 0.28 -8.17
N PHE A 181 8.97 0.84 -9.16
CA PHE A 181 9.36 2.10 -9.79
C PHE A 181 9.32 3.25 -8.78
N HIS A 182 8.25 3.36 -7.99
CA HIS A 182 8.19 4.32 -6.88
C HIS A 182 9.36 4.16 -5.91
N ASN A 183 9.66 2.94 -5.47
CA ASN A 183 10.75 2.70 -4.53
C ASN A 183 12.11 3.19 -5.09
N LEU A 184 12.36 3.04 -6.40
CA LEU A 184 13.54 3.62 -7.03
C LEU A 184 13.49 5.15 -7.06
N ALA A 185 12.35 5.74 -7.43
CA ALA A 185 12.17 7.20 -7.42
C ALA A 185 12.35 7.79 -6.01
N TRP A 186 11.85 7.11 -4.98
CA TRP A 186 12.07 7.50 -3.60
C TRP A 186 13.56 7.46 -3.23
N GLN A 187 14.25 6.35 -3.51
CA GLN A 187 15.66 6.18 -3.16
C GLN A 187 16.60 7.20 -3.82
N TRP A 188 16.34 7.55 -5.08
CA TRP A 188 17.27 8.37 -5.88
C TRP A 188 16.83 9.82 -6.03
N CYS A 189 15.52 10.08 -6.01
CA CYS A 189 14.96 11.40 -6.22
C CYS A 189 14.27 11.97 -4.97
N ASN A 190 14.21 11.22 -3.86
CA ASN A 190 13.47 11.59 -2.63
C ASN A 190 12.01 11.99 -2.92
N VAL A 191 11.41 11.39 -3.94
CA VAL A 191 10.01 11.67 -4.31
C VAL A 191 9.11 11.03 -3.26
N SER A 192 8.52 11.85 -2.41
CA SER A 192 7.56 11.35 -1.41
C SER A 192 6.34 10.73 -2.08
N ALA A 193 5.61 9.92 -1.32
CA ALA A 193 4.41 9.23 -1.77
C ALA A 193 3.44 10.17 -2.52
N LEU A 194 3.11 11.32 -1.93
CA LEU A 194 2.07 12.22 -2.42
C LEU A 194 2.39 12.77 -3.82
N PRO A 195 3.53 13.46 -4.04
CA PRO A 195 3.88 13.97 -5.37
C PRO A 195 4.01 12.84 -6.39
N PHE A 196 4.47 11.65 -6.00
CA PHE A 196 4.46 10.50 -6.90
C PHE A 196 3.04 10.06 -7.30
N THR A 197 2.12 9.98 -6.34
CA THR A 197 0.74 9.59 -6.61
C THR A 197 0.03 10.58 -7.53
N GLU A 198 0.25 11.88 -7.32
CA GLU A 198 -0.28 12.94 -8.18
C GLU A 198 0.29 12.85 -9.59
N LEU A 199 1.62 12.71 -9.69
CA LEU A 199 2.32 12.56 -10.97
C LEU A 199 1.76 11.38 -11.77
N ILE A 200 1.69 10.20 -11.15
CA ILE A 200 1.19 8.99 -11.81
C ILE A 200 -0.29 9.13 -12.15
N SER A 201 -1.11 9.74 -11.29
CA SER A 201 -2.53 9.97 -11.57
C SER A 201 -2.71 10.81 -12.82
N GLN A 202 -2.02 11.96 -12.91
CA GLN A 202 -2.09 12.85 -14.08
C GLN A 202 -1.55 12.15 -15.34
N TRP A 203 -0.38 11.51 -15.25
CA TRP A 203 0.24 10.78 -16.36
C TRP A 203 -0.66 9.69 -16.93
N VAL A 204 -1.29 8.90 -16.06
CA VAL A 204 -2.14 7.79 -16.48
C VAL A 204 -3.51 8.27 -16.98
N GLU A 205 -4.05 9.35 -16.42
CA GLU A 205 -5.25 10.01 -16.92
C GLU A 205 -5.06 10.52 -18.37
N GLU A 206 -3.88 11.06 -18.71
CA GLU A 206 -3.55 11.47 -20.08
C GLU A 206 -3.54 10.29 -21.06
N LEU A 207 -3.02 9.13 -20.65
CA LEU A 207 -2.85 7.97 -21.52
C LEU A 207 -4.13 7.16 -21.72
N SER A 208 -4.92 6.98 -20.66
CA SER A 208 -6.04 6.02 -20.65
C SER A 208 -7.40 6.65 -20.37
N GLY A 209 -7.44 7.97 -20.15
CA GLY A 209 -8.64 8.69 -19.74
C GLY A 209 -8.98 8.45 -18.27
N LYS A 210 -9.82 9.32 -17.70
CA LYS A 210 -10.23 9.22 -16.30
C LYS A 210 -11.17 8.03 -16.09
N LEU A 211 -10.85 7.17 -15.12
CA LEU A 211 -11.86 6.25 -14.57
C LEU A 211 -12.98 7.11 -13.98
N ARG A 212 -14.13 7.14 -14.66
CA ARG A 212 -15.32 7.87 -14.18
C ARG A 212 -15.73 7.27 -12.83
N SER A 213 -15.29 7.91 -11.74
CA SER A 213 -15.89 7.70 -10.44
C SER A 213 -17.31 8.26 -10.49
N THR A 214 -18.31 7.42 -10.25
CA THR A 214 -19.67 7.88 -9.94
C THR A 214 -19.75 8.60 -8.60
N ASP A 215 -18.66 8.61 -7.82
CA ASP A 215 -18.58 9.26 -6.52
C ASP A 215 -17.56 10.41 -6.59
N LYS A 216 -18.03 11.61 -6.24
CA LYS A 216 -17.34 12.91 -6.39
C LYS A 216 -16.05 13.10 -5.58
N VAL A 217 -15.43 12.03 -5.06
CA VAL A 217 -14.18 12.09 -4.29
C VAL A 217 -13.26 10.95 -4.73
N MET A 218 -12.78 11.02 -5.97
CA MET A 218 -11.52 10.34 -6.32
C MET A 218 -10.41 11.39 -6.26
N SER A 219 -10.28 11.97 -5.07
CA SER A 219 -9.09 12.71 -4.66
C SER A 219 -8.00 11.68 -4.36
N SER A 220 -6.74 12.07 -4.52
CA SER A 220 -5.50 11.28 -4.51
C SER A 220 -5.24 10.37 -3.30
N HIS A 221 -6.21 10.23 -2.40
CA HIS A 221 -6.15 9.61 -1.09
C HIS A 221 -6.15 8.07 -1.18
N HIS A 222 -6.76 7.46 -2.20
CA HIS A 222 -6.77 6.00 -2.36
C HIS A 222 -5.45 5.43 -2.93
N ILE A 223 -4.63 6.25 -3.58
CA ILE A 223 -3.30 5.87 -4.07
C ILE A 223 -2.27 5.95 -2.93
N PHE A 224 -2.48 6.87 -1.98
CA PHE A 224 -1.54 7.17 -0.91
C PHE A 224 -1.32 6.01 0.08
N ASN A 225 -2.35 5.18 0.35
CA ASN A 225 -2.33 4.14 1.39
C ASN A 225 -1.29 3.00 1.21
N ILE A 226 -0.68 2.84 0.04
CA ILE A 226 0.37 1.82 -0.16
C ILE A 226 1.77 2.42 -0.01
N PHE A 227 1.91 3.72 -0.22
CA PHE A 227 3.22 4.39 -0.20
C PHE A 227 3.60 4.95 1.19
N THR A 228 2.73 4.75 2.19
CA THR A 228 2.94 5.11 3.60
C THR A 228 3.33 3.92 4.49
N PHE A 229 3.67 2.76 3.90
CA PHE A 229 4.31 1.63 4.60
C PHE A 229 5.83 1.63 4.41
#